data_AF-A0A101N9S2-F1
#
_entry.id   AF-A0A101N9S2-F1
#
_cell.length_a   1.000
_cell.length_b   1.000
_cell.length_c   1.000
_cell.angle_alpha   90.00
_cell.angle_beta   90.00
_cell.angle_gamma   90.00
#
_symmetry.space_group_name_H-M   'P 1'
#
loop_
_entity.id
_entity.type
_entity.pdbx_description
1 polymer ?
#
loop_
_entity_poly.entity_id
_entity_poly.type
_entity_poly.pdbx_seq_one_letter_code
_entity_poly.pdbx_strand_id
1 'polypeptide(L)' 'MNGPGGYFGWGLDALNDCLRGHWGATPPLRLLWHDSDVARRGLALTPQTARRAPDFEELLAFLTEGHRVEVQLA' A
#
# COMPACT_ATOMS: atom_id res chain seq x y z
N MET A 1 12.50 -6.79 -11.97
CA MET A 1 11.30 -6.17 -11.38
C MET A 1 10.96 -7.00 -10.16
N ASN A 2 11.50 -6.65 -8.99
CA ASN A 2 11.61 -7.60 -7.89
C ASN A 2 10.41 -7.51 -6.97
N GLY A 3 9.47 -8.44 -7.13
CA GLY A 3 8.34 -8.66 -6.23
C GLY A 3 8.74 -9.06 -4.80
N PRO A 4 7.77 -9.50 -3.98
CA PRO A 4 7.81 -9.39 -2.52
C PRO A 4 9.08 -9.97 -1.87
N GLY A 5 9.79 -9.10 -1.14
CA GLY A 5 11.10 -9.37 -0.51
C GLY A 5 12.29 -8.63 -1.12
N GLY A 6 12.11 -8.01 -2.30
CA GLY A 6 13.09 -7.10 -2.93
C GLY A 6 12.81 -5.62 -2.66
N TYR A 7 13.33 -4.73 -3.51
CA TYR A 7 13.04 -3.28 -3.42
C TYR A 7 11.53 -2.99 -3.47
N PHE A 8 10.77 -3.66 -4.37
CA PHE A 8 9.31 -3.51 -4.42
C PHE A 8 8.67 -4.36 -3.31
N GLY A 9 8.23 -3.69 -2.23
CA GLY A 9 7.54 -4.33 -1.11
C GLY A 9 8.36 -4.45 0.18
N TRP A 10 9.55 -3.86 0.26
CA TRP A 10 10.32 -3.80 1.52
C TRP A 10 9.62 -2.97 2.61
N GLY A 11 8.82 -1.97 2.21
CA GLY A 11 8.06 -1.12 3.12
C GLY A 11 7.22 -0.07 2.40
N LEU A 12 6.57 0.80 3.19
CA LEU A 12 5.70 1.87 2.68
C LEU A 12 6.47 2.89 1.83
N ASP A 13 7.73 3.18 2.16
CA ASP A 13 8.55 4.12 1.37
C ASP A 13 8.80 3.59 -0.05
N ALA A 14 9.12 2.30 -0.17
CA ALA A 14 9.28 1.69 -1.48
C ALA A 14 7.96 1.62 -2.26
N LEU A 15 6.83 1.39 -1.57
CA LEU A 15 5.50 1.46 -2.18
C LEU A 15 5.19 2.88 -2.67
N ASN A 16 5.53 3.91 -1.89
CA ASN A 16 5.37 5.32 -2.25
C ASN A 16 6.12 5.66 -3.55
N ASP A 17 7.38 5.23 -3.65
CA ASP A 17 8.23 5.48 -4.82
C ASP A 17 7.62 4.88 -6.10
N CYS A 18 6.94 3.73 -5.97
CA CYS A 18 6.26 3.07 -7.08
C CYS A 18 5.00 3.80 -7.53
N LEU A 19 4.25 4.39 -6.59
CA LEU A 19 3.01 5.11 -6.88
C LEU A 19 3.25 6.54 -7.40
N ARG A 20 4.46 7.08 -7.19
CA ARG A 20 4.83 8.45 -7.59
C ARG A 20 5.54 8.53 -8.96
N GLY A 21 5.64 7.42 -9.70
CA GLY A 21 6.09 7.43 -11.09
C GLY A 21 7.60 7.63 -11.30
N HIS A 22 8.44 7.48 -10.26
CA HIS A 22 9.90 7.47 -10.45
C HIS A 22 10.38 6.15 -11.08
N TRP A 23 9.89 5.01 -10.59
CA TRP A 23 10.25 3.67 -11.08
C TRP A 23 9.04 2.73 -11.25
N GLY A 24 7.82 3.27 -11.11
CA GLY A 24 6.57 2.51 -11.11
C GLY A 24 5.50 3.10 -12.02
N ALA A 25 4.24 2.97 -11.63
CA ALA A 25 3.11 3.39 -12.46
C ALA A 25 2.99 4.92 -12.54
N THR A 26 2.64 5.42 -13.73
CA THR A 26 2.44 6.85 -13.95
C THR A 26 1.06 7.28 -13.45
N PRO A 27 0.94 8.28 -12.57
CA PRO A 27 -0.34 8.79 -12.13
C PRO A 27 -1.06 9.64 -13.20
N PRO A 28 -2.40 9.73 -13.19
CA PRO A 28 -3.29 9.08 -12.24
C PRO A 28 -3.48 7.58 -12.55
N LEU A 29 -3.51 6.75 -11.52
CA LEU A 29 -3.74 5.30 -11.65
C LEU A 29 -4.89 4.83 -10.77
N ARG A 30 -5.52 3.72 -11.16
CA ARG A 30 -6.54 3.04 -10.35
C ARG A 30 -5.98 1.76 -9.77
N LEU A 31 -6.11 1.59 -8.46
CA LEU A 31 -5.77 0.37 -7.74
C LEU A 31 -7.06 -0.37 -7.37
N LEU A 32 -7.32 -1.48 -8.05
CA LEU A 32 -8.42 -2.38 -7.71
C LEU A 32 -7.93 -3.43 -6.71
N TRP A 33 -8.51 -3.44 -5.52
CA TRP A 33 -8.12 -4.32 -4.42
C TRP A 33 -9.23 -5.33 -4.12
N HIS A 34 -9.13 -6.52 -4.73
CA HIS A 34 -10.14 -7.60 -4.71
C HIS A 34 -10.30 -8.36 -3.39
N ASP A 35 -9.36 -8.21 -2.45
CA ASP A 35 -9.35 -8.97 -1.19
C ASP A 35 -8.93 -8.06 -0.02
N SER A 36 -9.38 -6.80 -0.02
CA SER A 36 -8.97 -5.84 0.99
C SER A 36 -9.34 -6.25 2.42
N ASP A 37 -10.39 -7.07 2.57
CA ASP A 37 -10.79 -7.60 3.86
C ASP A 37 -9.77 -8.58 4.46
N VAL A 38 -8.98 -9.27 3.62
CA VAL A 38 -7.88 -10.13 4.10
C VAL A 38 -6.82 -9.26 4.77
N ALA A 39 -6.45 -8.16 4.13
CA ALA A 39 -5.49 -7.20 4.69
C ALA A 39 -6.04 -6.52 5.94
N ARG A 40 -7.31 -6.09 5.92
CA ARG A 40 -7.98 -5.50 7.08
C ARG A 40 -7.96 -6.41 8.31
N ARG A 41 -8.29 -7.70 8.13
CA ARG A 41 -8.21 -8.69 9.22
C ARG A 41 -6.77 -8.96 9.66
N GLY A 42 -5.83 -9.08 8.73
CA GLY A 42 -4.42 -9.32 9.06
C GLY A 42 -3.79 -8.20 9.87
N LEU A 43 -4.04 -6.95 9.48
CA LEU A 43 -3.54 -5.76 10.17
C LEU A 43 -4.18 -5.57 11.56
N ALA A 44 -5.45 -5.96 11.73
CA ALA A 44 -6.12 -5.95 13.03
C ALA A 44 -5.52 -6.95 14.05
N LEU A 45 -4.83 -7.99 13.59
CA LEU A 45 -4.27 -9.07 14.42
C LEU A 45 -2.77 -8.92 14.71
N THR A 46 -2.10 -7.93 14.11
CA THR A 46 -0.64 -7.84 14.21
C THR A 46 -0.24 -7.16 15.53
N PRO A 47 0.51 -7.83 16.43
CA PRO A 47 1.06 -7.18 17.61
C PRO A 47 1.99 -6.05 17.15
N GLN A 48 1.88 -4.87 17.78
CA GLN A 48 2.62 -3.63 17.42
C GLN A 48 4.14 -3.71 17.76
N THR A 49 4.75 -4.89 17.61
CA THR A 49 6.10 -5.23 18.12
C THR A 49 7.22 -4.96 17.12
N ALA A 50 6.92 -4.79 15.83
CA ALA A 50 7.80 -4.05 14.91
C ALA A 50 7.38 -2.57 14.96
N ARG A 51 8.30 -1.63 14.68
CA ARG A 51 8.01 -0.18 14.50
C ARG A 51 6.57 -0.01 14.01
N ARG A 52 5.73 0.69 14.80
CA ARG A 52 4.26 0.76 14.63
C ARG A 52 3.84 0.62 13.15
N ALA A 53 3.42 -0.58 12.77
CA ALA A 53 2.87 -0.82 11.45
C ALA A 53 1.55 -0.04 11.33
N PRO A 54 1.24 0.54 10.17
CA PRO A 54 -0.04 1.22 9.98
C PRO A 54 -1.18 0.21 10.09
N ASP A 55 -2.31 0.65 10.63
CA ASP A 55 -3.54 -0.11 10.46
C ASP A 55 -4.07 0.02 9.01
N PHE A 56 -5.16 -0.69 8.73
CA PHE A 56 -5.74 -0.71 7.38
C PHE A 56 -6.20 0.68 6.92
N GLU A 57 -6.75 1.49 7.82
CA GLU A 57 -7.29 2.82 7.48
C GLU A 57 -6.14 3.81 7.24
N GLU A 58 -5.07 3.73 8.03
CA GLU A 58 -3.84 4.48 7.80
C GLU A 58 -3.18 4.12 6.46
N LEU A 59 -3.16 2.83 6.11
CA LEU A 59 -2.66 2.37 4.82
C LEU A 59 -3.52 2.87 3.65
N LEU A 60 -4.85 2.83 3.79
CA LEU A 60 -5.77 3.33 2.77
C LEU A 60 -5.60 4.84 2.57
N ALA A 61 -5.53 5.61 3.67
CA ALA A 61 -5.28 7.04 3.63
C ALA A 61 -3.97 7.36 2.91
N PHE A 62 -2.89 6.64 3.24
CA PHE A 62 -1.61 6.77 2.58
C PHE A 62 -1.68 6.51 1.07
N LEU A 63 -2.38 5.45 0.64
CA LEU A 63 -2.54 5.13 -0.79
C LEU A 63 -3.30 6.23 -1.55
N THR A 64 -4.32 6.81 -0.93
CA THR A 64 -5.16 7.85 -1.57
C THR A 64 -4.59 9.27 -1.45
N GLU A 65 -3.45 9.45 -0.78
CA GLU A 65 -2.85 10.76 -0.54
C GLU A 65 -2.57 11.49 -1.86
N GLY A 66 -2.97 12.77 -1.94
CA GLY A 66 -2.69 13.62 -3.09
C GLY A 66 -3.49 13.29 -4.35
N HIS A 67 -4.52 12.43 -4.27
CA HIS A 67 -5.45 12.09 -5.35
C HIS A 67 -4.80 11.51 -6.62
N ARG A 68 -3.60 10.92 -6.50
CA ARG A 68 -2.87 10.33 -7.62
C ARG A 68 -3.23 8.86 -7.87
N VAL A 69 -3.76 8.22 -6.84
CA VAL A 69 -4.22 6.83 -6.87
C VAL A 69 -5.67 6.81 -6.42
N GLU A 70 -6.55 6.33 -7.29
CA GLU A 70 -7.92 6.01 -6.94
C GLU A 70 -7.95 4.55 -6.48
N VAL A 71 -8.36 4.32 -5.23
CA VAL A 71 -8.45 2.96 -4.66
C VAL A 71 -9.89 2.50 -4.70
N GLN A 72 -10.13 1.37 -5.35
CA GLN A 72 -11.42 0.69 -5.36
C GLN A 72 -11.27 -0.64 -4.61
N LEU A 73 -12.01 -0.77 -3.51
CA LEU A 73 -12.14 -2.03 -2.78
C LEU A 73 -13.21 -2.88 -3.49
N ALA A 74 -12.92 -4.14 -3.80
CA ALA A 74 -13.81 -5.03 -4.55
C ALA A 74 -13.99 -6.37 -3.84
#